data_AF-A0A067TAY5-F1
#
_entry.id   AF-A0A067TAY5-F1
#
_cell.length_a   1.000
_cell.length_b   1.000
_cell.length_c   1.000
_cell.angle_alpha   90.00
_cell.angle_beta   90.00
_cell.angle_gamma   90.00
#
_symmetry.space_group_name_H-M   'P 1'
#
loop_
_entity.id
_entity.type
_entity.pdbx_description
1 polymer ?
#
loop_
_entity_poly.entity_id
_entity_poly.type
_entity_poly.pdbx_seq_one_letter_code
_entity_poly.pdbx_strand_id
1 'polypeptide(L)' 'HLQSSKDKYFELTGVPADVFHFGAKHKESNQHCQFWCNPVAFPELTKEDGKWRINMPVCEQTNVWLGG' A
#
# COMPACT_ATOMS: atom_id res chain seq x y z
N HIS A 1 -1.06 -9.04 -8.78
CA HIS A 1 -0.76 -8.53 -10.14
C HIS A 1 0.74 -8.44 -10.38
N LEU A 2 1.48 -7.55 -9.70
CA LEU A 2 2.94 -7.39 -9.87
C LEU A 2 3.76 -8.67 -9.61
N GLN A 3 3.43 -9.44 -8.57
CA GLN A 3 4.10 -10.73 -8.33
C GLN A 3 3.80 -11.79 -9.40
N SER A 4 2.66 -11.67 -10.09
CA SER A 4 2.25 -12.59 -11.16
C SER A 4 2.92 -12.26 -12.50
N SER A 5 3.30 -11.00 -12.73
CA SER A 5 3.93 -10.56 -13.98
C SER A 5 5.42 -10.93 -14.06
N LYS A 6 6.04 -11.33 -12.95
CA LYS A 6 7.49 -11.61 -12.82
C LYS A 6 8.38 -10.41 -13.21
N ASP A 7 7.81 -9.21 -13.21
CA ASP A 7 8.56 -7.99 -13.44
C ASP A 7 9.38 -7.66 -12.18
N LYS A 8 10.68 -7.47 -12.36
CA LYS A 8 11.63 -7.16 -11.28
C LYS A 8 11.80 -5.66 -11.04
N TYR A 9 11.24 -4.81 -11.90
CA TYR A 9 11.43 -3.37 -11.83
C TYR A 9 11.04 -2.79 -10.46
N PHE A 10 9.97 -3.30 -9.86
CA PHE A 10 9.45 -2.86 -8.55
C PHE A 10 9.86 -3.76 -7.38
N GLU A 11 10.80 -4.67 -7.55
CA GLU A 11 11.18 -5.65 -6.50
C GLU A 11 11.67 -4.96 -5.20
N LEU A 12 12.21 -3.74 -5.33
CA LEU A 12 12.70 -2.91 -4.22
C LEU A 12 11.79 -1.71 -3.91
N THR A 13 10.55 -1.71 -4.41
CA THR A 13 9.59 -0.61 -4.23
C THR A 13 8.43 -1.06 -3.32
N GLY A 14 8.20 -0.32 -2.24
CA GLY A 14 7.01 -0.49 -1.41
C GLY A 14 5.75 0.00 -2.13
N VAL A 15 4.69 -0.80 -2.11
CA VAL A 15 3.38 -0.46 -2.70
C VAL A 15 2.27 -0.57 -1.64
N PRO A 16 2.30 0.27 -0.60
CA PRO A 16 1.26 0.30 0.42
C PRO A 16 -0.09 0.68 -0.18
N ALA A 17 -1.15 0.00 0.24
CA ALA A 17 -2.52 0.44 -0.03
C ALA A 17 -2.86 1.62 0.88
N ASP A 18 -3.74 2.52 0.45
CA ASP A 18 -4.22 3.55 1.36
C ASP A 18 -5.01 2.92 2.52
N VAL A 19 -5.07 3.64 3.65
CA VAL A 19 -5.69 3.14 4.88
C VAL A 19 -7.18 2.81 4.74
N PHE A 20 -7.89 3.46 3.82
CA PHE A 20 -9.32 3.21 3.59
C PHE A 20 -9.52 1.96 2.75
N HIS A 21 -8.75 1.79 1.66
CA HIS A 21 -8.76 0.56 0.88
C HIS A 21 -8.32 -0.63 1.72
N PHE A 22 -7.28 -0.48 2.53
CA PHE A 22 -6.83 -1.53 3.44
C PHE A 22 -7.94 -1.95 4.42
N GLY A 23 -8.56 -1.00 5.11
CA GLY A 23 -9.63 -1.29 6.07
C GLY A 23 -10.92 -1.84 5.43
N ALA A 24 -11.25 -1.45 4.19
CA ALA A 24 -12.49 -1.85 3.53
C ALA A 24 -12.38 -3.14 2.70
N LYS A 25 -11.19 -3.45 2.15
CA LYS A 25 -11.02 -4.50 1.15
C LYS A 25 -10.06 -5.61 1.57
N HIS A 26 -9.20 -5.39 2.57
CA HIS A 26 -8.29 -6.41 3.05
C HIS A 26 -8.79 -7.02 4.36
N LYS A 27 -8.73 -8.35 4.45
CA LYS A 27 -8.97 -9.05 5.72
C LYS A 27 -7.73 -8.94 6.58
N GLU A 28 -7.91 -8.64 7.86
CA GLU A 28 -6.81 -8.55 8.82
C GLU A 28 -5.99 -9.86 8.90
N SER A 29 -6.66 -11.00 8.76
CA SER A 29 -6.03 -12.33 8.78
C SER A 29 -5.19 -12.66 7.55
N ASN A 30 -5.23 -11.86 6.48
CA ASN A 30 -4.42 -12.10 5.31
C ASN A 30 -2.99 -11.57 5.53
N GLN A 31 -2.11 -12.46 5.98
CA GLN A 31 -0.70 -12.15 6.24
C GLN A 31 0.00 -11.51 5.04
N HIS A 32 -0.31 -11.92 3.81
CA HIS A 32 0.28 -11.33 2.62
C HIS A 32 -0.06 -9.83 2.51
N CYS A 33 -1.31 -9.47 2.77
CA CYS A 33 -1.72 -8.07 2.76
C CYS A 33 -1.11 -7.29 3.93
N GLN A 34 -0.96 -7.93 5.10
CA GLN A 34 -0.32 -7.29 6.26
C GLN A 34 1.15 -6.94 6.00
N PHE A 35 1.89 -7.80 5.31
CA PHE A 35 3.31 -7.55 5.05
C PHE A 35 3.57 -6.59 3.89
N TRP A 36 2.73 -6.61 2.86
CA TRP A 36 3.04 -5.92 1.60
C TRP A 36 2.15 -4.72 1.29
N CYS A 37 0.96 -4.65 1.89
CA CYS A 37 -0.03 -3.61 1.58
C CYS A 37 -0.35 -2.74 2.80
N ASN A 38 -0.04 -3.17 4.02
CA ASN A 38 -0.36 -2.41 5.23
C ASN A 38 0.54 -1.16 5.32
N PRO A 39 0.00 0.06 5.25
CA PRO A 39 0.81 1.27 5.35
C PRO A 39 1.52 1.42 6.71
N VAL A 40 1.06 0.75 7.76
CA VAL A 40 1.75 0.71 9.07
C VAL A 40 3.07 -0.07 9.01
N ALA A 41 3.23 -0.99 8.06
CA ALA A 41 4.49 -1.71 7.85
C ALA A 41 5.62 -0.81 7.31
N PHE A 42 5.30 0.44 6.93
CA PHE A 42 6.22 1.42 6.38
C PHE A 42 6.37 2.59 7.37
N PRO A 43 7.27 2.48 8.36
CA PRO A 43 7.44 3.48 9.42
C PRO A 43 7.85 4.86 8.89
N GLU A 44 8.41 4.94 7.68
CA GLU A 44 8.69 6.18 6.98
C GLU A 44 7.44 6.98 6.62
N LEU A 45 6.26 6.34 6.56
CA LEU A 45 4.98 6.99 6.26
C LEU A 45 4.34 7.64 7.49
N THR A 46 4.83 7.31 8.69
CA THR A 46 4.36 7.86 9.96
C THR A 46 5.41 8.76 10.61
N LYS A 47 4.94 9.74 11.36
CA LYS A 47 5.75 10.60 12.22
C LYS A 47 5.90 9.93 13.58
N GLU A 48 6.89 10.39 14.35
CA GLU A 48 7.09 9.95 15.74
C GLU A 48 5.87 10.20 16.63
N ASP A 49 5.04 11.21 16.29
CA ASP A 49 3.79 11.52 16.99
C ASP A 49 2.58 10.67 16.53
N GLY A 50 2.82 9.64 15.71
CA GLY A 50 1.79 8.72 15.20
C GLY A 50 0.93 9.29 14.06
N LYS A 51 1.19 10.52 13.58
CA LYS A 51 0.47 11.08 12.44
C LYS A 51 1.08 10.66 11.12
N TRP A 52 0.26 10.54 10.09
CA TRP A 52 0.72 10.26 8.73
C TRP A 52 1.50 11.45 8.15
N ARG A 53 2.60 11.17 7.45
CA ARG A 53 3.41 12.17 6.74
C ARG A 53 2.76 12.62 5.44
N ILE A 54 1.95 11.76 4.84
CA ILE A 54 1.28 11.99 3.56
C ILE A 54 -0.23 11.76 3.70
N ASN A 55 -1.01 12.44 2.86
CA ASN A 55 -2.44 12.24 2.78
C ASN A 55 -2.73 11.07 1.83
N MET A 56 -2.92 9.86 2.38
CA MET A 56 -3.03 8.62 1.60
C MET A 56 -4.12 8.64 0.51
N PRO A 57 -5.34 9.17 0.72
CA PRO A 57 -6.35 9.35 -0.35
C PRO A 57 -5.92 10.20 -1.54
N VAL A 58 -5.01 11.18 -1.33
CA VAL A 58 -4.46 11.99 -2.43
C VAL A 58 -3.30 11.26 -3.11
N CYS A 59 -2.63 10.37 -2.38
CA CYS A 59 -1.60 9.45 -2.88
C CYS A 59 -2.17 8.13 -3.43
N GLU A 60 -3.48 7.89 -3.34
CA GLU A 60 -4.17 6.90 -4.16
C GLU A 60 -4.02 7.40 -5.59
N GLN A 61 -2.87 7.06 -6.17
CA GLN A 61 -2.60 7.24 -7.56
C GLN A 61 -3.78 6.59 -8.24
N THR A 62 -4.61 7.41 -8.88
CA THR A 62 -5.73 6.96 -9.71
C THR A 62 -5.05 6.13 -10.78
N ASN A 63 -4.91 4.83 -10.51
CA ASN A 63 -4.19 3.89 -11.36
C ASN A 63 -5.13 3.52 -12.51
N VAL A 64 -5.55 4.56 -13.25
CA VAL A 64 -6.20 4.48 -14.55
C VAL A 64 -5.27 3.79 -15.57
N TRP A 65 -3.99 3.62 -15.23
CA TRP A 65 -3.02 2.88 -16.02
C TRP A 65 -3.34 1.39 -16.22
N LEU A 66 -4.26 0.80 -15.44
CA LEU A 66 -4.75 -0.57 -15.67
C LEU A 66 -6.24 -0.66 -16.06
N GLY A 67 -6.90 0.47 -16.33
CA GLY A 67 -8.34 0.51 -16.64
C GLY A 67 -9.18 0.26 -15.39
N GLY A 68 -9.90 1.29 -14.95
CA GLY A 68 -10.81 1.21 -13.80
C GLY A 68 -11.92 0.18 -13.94
#